data_AF-A0A3A5H7E5-F1
#
_entry.id   AF-A0A3A5H7E5-F1
#
_cell.length_a   1.000
_cell.length_b   1.000
_cell.length_c   1.000
_cell.angle_alpha   90.00
_cell.angle_beta   90.00
_cell.angle_gamma   90.00
#
_symmetry.space_group_name_H-M   'P 1'
#
loop_
_entity.id
_entity.type
_entity.pdbx_description
1 polymer ?
#
loop_
_entity_poly.entity_id
_entity_poly.type
_entity_poly.pdbx_seq_one_letter_code
_entity_poly.pdbx_strand_id
1 'polypeptide(L)'
;MSTPGADPGLLDLYKLAVEMADRVSARRGAANTFFLSVQGAVVAALGFLSSQSPEPAKRYLIAMCVVGVAASLVWFLLLRSYRDLNRAKFEVILRLEHDLPVALFADEWSSLKKDPIARWRGRYAELGSVERLGPALFGAIDLVLASFILFS
;
A
#
# COMPACT_ATOMS: atom_id res chain seq x y z
N MET A 1 36.39 32.55 -1.50
CA MET A 1 35.63 31.93 -2.59
C MET A 1 35.20 30.57 -2.08
N SER A 2 34.09 30.53 -1.35
CA SER A 2 33.59 29.30 -0.74
C SER A 2 32.97 28.47 -1.86
N THR A 3 33.47 27.26 -2.08
CA THR A 3 32.79 26.26 -2.90
C THR A 3 31.33 26.17 -2.45
N PRO A 4 30.33 26.15 -3.36
CA PRO A 4 28.94 25.93 -2.96
C PRO A 4 28.77 24.45 -2.62
N GLY A 5 29.43 24.00 -1.54
CA GLY A 5 29.07 22.78 -0.86
C GLY A 5 27.73 23.05 -0.17
N ALA A 6 26.80 22.10 -0.27
CA ALA A 6 25.53 22.15 0.43
C ALA A 6 25.76 22.56 1.89
N ASP A 7 24.94 23.48 2.39
CA ASP A 7 24.90 23.80 3.82
C ASP A 7 24.76 22.48 4.61
N PRO A 8 25.69 22.17 5.54
CA PRO A 8 25.61 20.95 6.34
C PRO A 8 24.23 20.74 6.98
N GLY A 9 23.56 21.82 7.41
CA GLY A 9 22.22 21.76 7.98
C GLY A 9 21.15 21.32 6.97
N LEU A 10 21.24 21.80 5.72
CA LEU A 10 20.34 21.39 4.63
C LEU A 10 20.52 19.91 4.30
N LEU A 11 21.76 19.44 4.22
CA LEU A 11 22.04 18.04 3.92
C LEU A 11 21.50 17.09 5.01
N ASP A 12 21.56 17.50 6.27
CA ASP A 12 21.02 16.71 7.39
C ASP A 12 19.49 16.68 7.39
N LEU A 13 18.83 17.81 7.11
CA LEU A 13 17.37 17.87 6.92
C LEU A 13 16.92 17.00 5.74
N TYR A 14 17.66 17.02 4.64
CA TYR A 14 17.41 16.17 3.48
C TYR A 14 17.51 14.68 3.83
N LYS A 15 18.60 14.25 4.47
CA LYS A 15 18.77 12.86 4.92
C LYS A 15 17.64 12.41 5.84
N LEU A 16 17.25 13.25 6.81
CA LEU A 16 16.15 12.96 7.73
C LEU A 16 14.82 12.82 6.98
N ALA A 17 14.54 13.71 6.02
CA ALA A 17 13.33 13.66 5.21
C ALA A 17 13.24 12.36 4.39
N VAL A 18 14.36 11.95 3.77
CA VAL A 18 14.49 10.70 3.01
C VAL A 18 14.27 9.50 3.92
N GLU A 19 14.92 9.45 5.08
CA GLU A 19 14.73 8.36 6.05
C GLU A 19 13.28 8.25 6.54
N MET A 20 12.63 9.38 6.81
CA MET A 20 11.22 9.39 7.21
C MET A 20 10.29 8.89 6.09
N ALA A 21 10.59 9.18 4.83
CA ALA A 21 9.83 8.65 3.69
C ALA A 21 10.03 7.13 3.54
N ASP A 22 11.27 6.65 3.69
CA ASP A 22 11.58 5.21 3.65
C ASP A 22 10.87 4.44 4.78
N ARG A 23 10.89 4.96 6.01
CA ARG A 23 10.16 4.36 7.14
C ARG A 23 8.66 4.23 6.87
N VAL A 24 8.05 5.19 6.19
CA VAL A 24 6.62 5.11 5.82
C VAL A 24 6.40 4.07 4.72
N SER A 25 7.28 3.98 3.73
CA SER A 25 7.27 2.90 2.73
C SER A 25 7.37 1.51 3.39
N ALA A 26 8.29 1.34 4.35
CA ALA A 26 8.44 0.10 5.11
C ALA A 26 7.18 -0.24 5.92
N ARG A 27 6.55 0.76 6.58
CA ARG A 27 5.27 0.58 7.29
C ARG A 27 4.14 0.15 6.36
N ARG A 28 4.09 0.69 5.14
CA ARG A 28 3.12 0.27 4.12
C ARG A 28 3.33 -1.20 3.73
N GLY A 29 4.59 -1.62 3.54
CA GLY A 29 4.95 -3.01 3.27
C GLY A 29 4.53 -3.95 4.40
N ALA A 30 4.81 -3.58 5.66
CA ALA A 30 4.40 -4.36 6.82
C ALA A 30 2.86 -4.47 6.94
N ALA A 31 2.13 -3.38 6.66
CA ALA A 31 0.67 -3.40 6.64
C ALA A 31 0.11 -4.35 5.58
N ASN A 32 0.70 -4.41 4.38
CA ASN A 32 0.30 -5.38 3.35
C ASN A 32 0.43 -6.82 3.85
N THR A 33 1.58 -7.18 4.41
CA THR A 33 1.81 -8.54 4.93
C THR A 33 0.85 -8.88 6.07
N PHE A 34 0.58 -7.93 6.96
CA PHE A 34 -0.38 -8.09 8.06
C PHE A 34 -1.81 -8.34 7.53
N PHE A 35 -2.31 -7.54 6.61
CA PHE A 35 -3.67 -7.74 6.12
C PHE A 35 -3.81 -8.99 5.24
N LEU A 36 -2.76 -9.37 4.50
CA LEU A 36 -2.74 -10.65 3.80
C LEU A 36 -2.89 -11.83 4.77
N SER A 37 -2.23 -11.80 5.94
CA SER A 37 -2.38 -12.86 6.95
C SER A 37 -3.76 -12.84 7.60
N VAL A 38 -4.34 -11.66 7.87
CA VAL A 38 -5.72 -11.53 8.34
C VAL A 38 -6.70 -12.15 7.35
N GLN A 39 -6.57 -11.86 6.05
CA GLN A 39 -7.44 -12.44 5.03
C GLN A 39 -7.24 -13.94 4.87
N GLY A 40 -6.00 -14.43 4.96
CA GLY A 40 -5.72 -15.86 5.03
C GLY A 40 -6.41 -16.54 6.22
N ALA A 41 -6.43 -15.88 7.39
CA ALA A 41 -7.11 -16.38 8.58
C ALA A 41 -8.64 -16.40 8.41
N VAL A 42 -9.23 -15.38 7.78
CA VAL A 42 -10.67 -15.35 7.47
C VAL A 42 -11.04 -16.51 6.54
N VAL A 43 -10.28 -16.73 5.46
CA VAL A 43 -10.49 -17.84 4.52
C VAL A 43 -10.35 -19.19 5.20
N ALA A 44 -9.33 -19.36 6.05
CA ALA A 44 -9.13 -20.58 6.82
C ALA A 44 -10.29 -20.84 7.80
N ALA A 45 -10.77 -19.79 8.48
CA ALA A 45 -11.90 -19.89 9.39
C ALA A 45 -13.21 -20.24 8.65
N LEU A 46 -13.44 -19.65 7.47
CA LEU A 46 -14.57 -20.01 6.59
C LEU A 46 -14.50 -21.48 6.17
N GLY A 47 -13.34 -21.94 5.70
CA GLY A 47 -13.12 -23.34 5.31
C GLY A 47 -13.37 -24.30 6.47
N PHE A 48 -12.78 -24.03 7.64
CA PHE A 48 -12.98 -24.82 8.84
C PHE A 48 -14.45 -24.85 9.29
N LEU A 49 -15.11 -23.71 9.34
CA LEU A 49 -16.50 -23.63 9.78
C LEU A 49 -17.44 -24.37 8.81
N SER A 50 -17.14 -24.34 7.51
CA SER A 50 -17.89 -25.08 6.50
C SER A 50 -17.72 -26.60 6.60
N SER A 51 -16.61 -27.10 7.16
CA SER A 51 -16.38 -28.54 7.32
C SER A 51 -16.99 -29.14 8.59
N GLN A 52 -17.38 -28.32 9.57
CA GLN A 52 -17.83 -28.81 10.89
C GLN A 52 -19.28 -29.32 10.90
N SER A 53 -20.10 -29.04 9.89
CA SER A 53 -21.49 -29.52 9.82
C SER A 53 -21.97 -29.59 8.38
N PRO A 54 -22.84 -30.55 8.03
CA PRO A 54 -23.44 -30.63 6.69
C PRO A 54 -24.32 -29.42 6.35
N GLU A 55 -24.89 -28.76 7.38
CA GLU A 55 -25.58 -27.47 7.29
C GLU A 55 -24.93 -26.50 8.29
N PRO A 56 -23.79 -25.87 7.96
CA PRO A 56 -23.20 -24.86 8.82
C PRO A 56 -24.21 -23.73 9.02
N ALA A 57 -24.36 -23.23 10.25
CA ALA A 57 -25.31 -22.15 10.49
C ALA A 57 -24.91 -20.92 9.66
N LYS A 58 -25.65 -20.65 8.58
CA LYS A 58 -25.37 -19.61 7.56
C LYS A 58 -24.97 -18.27 8.18
N ARG A 59 -25.57 -17.93 9.33
CA ARG A 59 -25.24 -16.75 10.14
C ARG A 59 -23.75 -16.59 10.46
N TYR A 60 -23.04 -17.68 10.79
CA TYR A 60 -21.63 -17.63 11.17
C TYR A 60 -20.72 -17.46 9.95
N LEU A 61 -21.07 -18.08 8.82
CA LEU A 61 -20.34 -17.90 7.56
C LEU A 61 -20.50 -16.46 7.05
N ILE A 62 -21.73 -15.93 7.06
CA ILE A 62 -22.00 -14.53 6.71
C ILE A 62 -21.22 -13.58 7.63
N ALA A 63 -21.21 -13.84 8.94
CA ALA A 63 -20.44 -13.02 9.89
C ALA A 63 -18.94 -13.00 9.54
N MET A 64 -18.35 -14.14 9.15
CA MET A 64 -16.95 -14.20 8.73
C MET A 64 -16.70 -13.43 7.42
N CYS A 65 -17.60 -13.52 6.44
CA CYS A 65 -17.49 -12.69 5.23
C CYS A 65 -17.57 -11.20 5.55
N VAL A 66 -18.44 -10.78 6.48
CA VAL A 66 -18.51 -9.37 6.92
C VAL A 66 -17.19 -8.93 7.56
N VAL A 67 -16.55 -9.78 8.36
CA VAL A 67 -15.22 -9.51 8.92
C VAL A 67 -14.18 -9.34 7.80
N GLY A 68 -14.18 -10.22 6.79
CA GLY A 68 -13.29 -10.12 5.63
C GLY A 68 -13.48 -8.84 4.80
N VAL A 69 -14.73 -8.43 4.57
CA VAL A 69 -15.05 -7.16 3.91
C VAL A 69 -14.58 -5.98 4.75
N ALA A 70 -14.85 -5.97 6.06
CA ALA A 70 -14.41 -4.91 6.95
C ALA A 70 -12.88 -4.80 6.99
N ALA A 71 -12.18 -5.93 7.08
CA ALA A 71 -10.72 -5.98 7.03
C ALA A 71 -10.18 -5.44 5.69
N SER A 72 -10.80 -5.80 4.57
CA SER A 72 -10.46 -5.26 3.24
C SER A 72 -10.63 -3.74 3.16
N LEU A 73 -11.72 -3.20 3.71
CA LEU A 73 -11.97 -1.76 3.72
C LEU A 73 -10.92 -1.01 4.56
N VAL A 74 -10.62 -1.50 5.76
CA VAL A 74 -9.58 -0.91 6.63
C VAL A 74 -8.22 -0.98 5.95
N TRP A 75 -7.88 -2.12 5.35
CA TRP A 75 -6.65 -2.30 4.59
C TRP A 75 -6.53 -1.27 3.46
N PHE A 76 -7.58 -1.12 2.66
CA PHE A 76 -7.62 -0.15 1.56
C PHE A 76 -7.40 1.29 2.03
N LEU A 77 -8.11 1.71 3.08
CA LEU A 77 -7.99 3.05 3.65
C LEU A 77 -6.58 3.31 4.20
N LEU A 78 -5.98 2.33 4.86
CA LEU A 78 -4.64 2.46 5.42
C LEU A 78 -3.57 2.59 4.33
N LEU A 79 -3.65 1.78 3.27
CA LEU A 79 -2.73 1.90 2.13
C LEU A 79 -2.85 3.24 1.42
N ARG A 80 -4.09 3.74 1.25
CA ARG A 80 -4.34 5.06 0.70
C ARG A 80 -3.67 6.15 1.55
N SER A 81 -3.84 6.09 2.87
CA SER A 81 -3.21 7.03 3.80
C SER A 81 -1.69 7.03 3.68
N TYR A 82 -1.05 5.86 3.65
CA TYR A 82 0.41 5.78 3.51
C TYR A 82 0.91 6.34 2.18
N ARG A 83 0.19 6.09 1.09
CA ARG A 83 0.53 6.63 -0.22
C ARG A 83 0.43 8.14 -0.24
N ASP A 84 -0.66 8.69 0.27
CA ASP A 84 -0.91 10.13 0.26
C ASP A 84 0.15 10.85 1.13
N LEU A 85 0.52 10.26 2.28
CA LEU A 85 1.62 10.76 3.13
C LEU A 85 2.99 10.67 2.44
N ASN A 86 3.32 9.54 1.80
CA ASN A 86 4.59 9.40 1.07
C ASN A 86 4.69 10.40 -0.08
N ARG A 87 3.61 10.64 -0.80
CA ARG A 87 3.58 11.65 -1.86
C ARG A 87 3.92 13.03 -1.30
N ALA A 88 3.30 13.43 -0.19
CA ALA A 88 3.59 14.71 0.46
C ALA A 88 5.04 14.81 0.95
N LYS A 89 5.60 13.73 1.51
CA LYS A 89 7.01 13.68 1.94
C LYS A 89 7.96 13.81 0.76
N PHE A 90 7.68 13.11 -0.35
CA PHE A 90 8.52 13.17 -1.54
C PHE A 90 8.54 14.57 -2.16
N GLU A 91 7.42 15.29 -2.14
CA GLU A 91 7.36 16.70 -2.57
C GLU A 91 8.23 17.62 -1.70
N VAL A 92 8.36 17.34 -0.39
CA VAL A 92 9.30 18.06 0.48
C VAL A 92 10.75 17.72 0.11
N ILE A 93 11.06 16.43 -0.11
CA ILE A 93 12.41 15.98 -0.50
C ILE A 93 12.86 16.67 -1.80
N LEU A 94 12.02 16.66 -2.84
CA LEU A 94 12.33 17.30 -4.11
C LEU A 94 12.53 18.82 -4.00
N ARG A 95 11.82 19.48 -3.08
CA ARG A 95 12.03 20.91 -2.81
C ARG A 95 13.36 21.18 -2.11
N LEU A 96 13.74 20.37 -1.12
CA LEU A 96 15.04 20.48 -0.45
C LEU A 96 16.19 20.19 -1.42
N GLU A 97 15.96 19.28 -2.36
CA GLU A 97 16.95 18.85 -3.34
C GLU A 97 17.32 19.94 -4.37
N HIS A 98 16.44 20.89 -4.63
CA HIS A 98 16.73 22.04 -5.51
C HIS A 98 17.95 22.86 -5.03
N ASP A 99 18.16 22.92 -3.72
CA ASP A 99 19.24 23.70 -3.11
C ASP A 99 20.51 22.86 -2.87
N LEU A 100 20.49 21.58 -3.28
CA LEU A 100 21.65 20.68 -3.23
C LEU A 100 22.43 20.70 -4.57
N PRO A 101 23.74 20.42 -4.54
CA PRO A 101 24.58 20.38 -5.76
C PRO A 101 24.17 19.31 -6.78
N VAL A 102 23.45 18.27 -6.33
CA VAL A 102 23.04 17.13 -7.15
C VAL A 102 21.59 16.79 -6.80
N ALA A 103 20.77 16.61 -7.83
CA ALA A 103 19.35 16.34 -7.71
C ALA A 103 19.02 14.86 -7.97
N LEU A 104 19.49 13.98 -7.07
CA LEU A 104 19.37 12.53 -7.17
C LEU A 104 17.94 12.03 -7.48
N PHE A 105 16.95 12.40 -6.67
CA PHE A 105 15.57 11.92 -6.80
C PHE A 105 14.83 12.63 -7.94
N ALA A 106 15.10 13.92 -8.18
CA ALA A 106 14.56 14.64 -9.33
C ALA A 106 15.06 14.05 -10.66
N ASP A 107 16.36 13.73 -10.75
CA ASP A 107 16.97 13.12 -11.93
C ASP A 107 16.42 11.72 -12.17
N GLU A 108 16.29 10.91 -11.12
CA GLU A 108 15.64 9.59 -11.16
C GLU A 108 14.21 9.70 -11.69
N TRP A 109 13.42 10.63 -11.13
CA TRP A 109 12.04 10.85 -11.54
C TRP A 109 11.92 11.33 -12.99
N SER A 110 12.84 12.18 -13.44
CA SER A 110 12.88 12.64 -14.83
C SER A 110 13.23 11.52 -15.81
N SER A 111 14.10 10.59 -15.40
CA SER A 111 14.51 9.42 -16.18
C SER A 111 13.35 8.43 -16.33
N LEU A 112 12.58 8.21 -15.26
CA LEU A 112 11.39 7.36 -15.29
C LEU A 112 10.30 7.87 -16.25
N LYS A 113 10.19 9.19 -16.45
CA LYS A 113 9.21 9.79 -17.37
C LYS A 113 9.61 9.71 -18.85
N LYS A 114 10.90 9.56 -19.16
CA LYS A 114 11.43 9.54 -20.54
C LYS A 114 11.39 8.15 -21.18
N ASP A 115 11.20 7.09 -20.40
CA ASP A 115 11.17 5.72 -20.92
C ASP A 115 9.93 5.51 -21.82
N PRO A 116 10.05 5.19 -23.12
CA PRO A 116 8.92 5.02 -24.05
C PRO A 116 7.97 3.87 -23.66
N ILE A 117 8.38 3.00 -22.74
CA ILE A 117 7.54 2.00 -22.07
C ILE A 117 6.74 2.63 -20.88
N ALA A 118 6.67 3.97 -20.80
CA ALA A 118 6.02 4.74 -19.73
C ALA A 118 4.57 4.35 -19.47
N ARG A 119 3.81 3.90 -20.48
CA ARG A 119 2.42 3.46 -20.30
C ARG A 119 2.30 2.26 -19.34
N TRP A 120 3.36 1.46 -19.19
CA TRP A 120 3.45 0.38 -18.20
C TRP A 120 4.42 0.69 -17.05
N ARG A 121 5.47 1.48 -17.26
CA ARG A 121 6.52 1.77 -16.24
C ARG A 121 6.35 3.04 -15.43
N GLY A 122 5.48 3.98 -15.82
CA GLY A 122 4.93 4.95 -14.86
C GLY A 122 4.29 4.25 -13.65
N ARG A 123 3.96 2.95 -13.81
CA ARG A 123 3.54 2.03 -12.75
C ARG A 123 4.66 1.35 -11.96
N TYR A 124 5.93 1.74 -12.05
CA TYR A 124 6.90 1.37 -11.00
C TYR A 124 6.69 2.23 -9.74
N ALA A 125 6.31 3.51 -9.91
CA ALA A 125 5.73 4.32 -8.84
C ALA A 125 4.28 3.88 -8.49
N GLU A 126 3.56 3.31 -9.47
CA GLU A 126 2.25 2.66 -9.28
C GLU A 126 2.31 1.12 -9.25
N LEU A 127 3.33 0.52 -8.63
CA LEU A 127 3.20 -0.86 -8.13
C LEU A 127 2.04 -0.95 -7.12
N GLY A 128 1.56 0.21 -6.67
CA GLY A 128 0.23 0.47 -6.11
C GLY A 128 -0.97 -0.06 -6.91
N SER A 129 -0.86 -0.43 -8.19
CA SER A 129 -1.98 -1.02 -8.95
C SER A 129 -2.08 -2.55 -8.76
N VAL A 130 -0.94 -3.22 -8.50
CA VAL A 130 -0.92 -4.61 -8.05
C VAL A 130 -1.16 -4.68 -6.54
N GLU A 131 -0.65 -3.72 -5.75
CA GLU A 131 -0.99 -3.61 -4.32
C GLU A 131 -2.47 -3.22 -4.08
N ARG A 132 -3.11 -2.43 -4.96
CA ARG A 132 -4.56 -2.13 -4.88
C ARG A 132 -5.44 -3.33 -5.18
N LEU A 133 -4.89 -4.33 -5.88
CA LEU A 133 -5.65 -5.53 -6.19
C LEU A 133 -5.96 -6.31 -4.91
N GLY A 134 -5.06 -6.33 -3.93
CA GLY A 134 -5.23 -7.10 -2.69
C GLY A 134 -6.54 -6.80 -1.96
N PRO A 135 -6.70 -5.60 -1.35
CA PRO A 135 -7.91 -5.26 -0.62
C PRO A 135 -9.18 -5.36 -1.47
N ALA A 136 -9.13 -4.92 -2.73
CA ALA A 136 -10.30 -4.92 -3.61
C ALA A 136 -10.72 -6.34 -4.01
N LEU A 137 -9.76 -7.22 -4.31
CA LEU A 137 -10.00 -8.62 -4.69
C LEU A 137 -10.57 -9.40 -3.50
N PHE A 138 -9.93 -9.31 -2.33
CA PHE A 138 -10.44 -10.00 -1.15
C PHE A 138 -11.83 -9.49 -0.75
N GLY A 139 -12.03 -8.17 -0.74
CA GLY A 139 -13.36 -7.59 -0.46
C GLY A 139 -14.42 -8.05 -1.47
N ALA A 140 -14.09 -8.14 -2.76
CA ALA A 140 -14.99 -8.67 -3.78
C ALA A 140 -15.29 -10.16 -3.57
N ILE A 141 -14.28 -10.96 -3.25
CA ILE A 141 -14.45 -12.39 -2.94
C ILE A 141 -15.39 -12.57 -1.73
N ASP A 142 -15.14 -11.84 -0.64
CA ASP A 142 -15.95 -11.93 0.58
C ASP A 142 -17.41 -11.50 0.32
N LEU A 143 -17.64 -10.48 -0.50
CA LEU A 143 -18.99 -10.05 -0.91
C LEU A 143 -19.70 -11.08 -1.78
N VAL A 144 -19.00 -11.69 -2.73
CA VAL A 144 -19.55 -12.75 -3.59
C VAL A 144 -19.89 -13.98 -2.76
N LEU A 145 -19.02 -14.38 -1.85
CA LEU A 145 -19.26 -15.50 -0.92
C LEU A 145 -20.45 -15.21 -0.01
N ALA A 146 -20.53 -14.02 0.60
CA ALA A 146 -21.66 -13.62 1.42
C ALA A 146 -22.98 -13.68 0.65
N SER A 147 -22.98 -13.18 -0.59
CA SER A 147 -24.16 -13.19 -1.46
C SER A 147 -24.56 -14.63 -1.81
N PHE A 148 -23.60 -15.46 -2.20
CA PHE A 148 -23.84 -16.87 -2.51
C PHE A 148 -24.46 -17.61 -1.32
N ILE A 149 -23.91 -17.45 -0.11
CA ILE A 149 -24.41 -18.09 1.12
C ILE A 149 -25.83 -17.60 1.48
N LEU A 150 -26.14 -16.33 1.18
CA LEU A 150 -27.46 -15.75 1.47
C LEU A 150 -28.56 -16.31 0.55
N PHE A 151 -28.22 -16.63 -0.71
CA PHE A 151 -29.17 -17.09 -1.72
C PHE A 151 -29.18 -18.61 -1.97
N SER A 152 -28.18 -19.34 -1.48
CA SER A 152 -28.20 -20.80 -1.30
C SER A 152 -29.08 -21.17 -0.11
#